data_AF-A0A969IAZ1-F1
#
_entry.id   AF-A0A969IAZ1-F1
#
_cell.length_a   1.000
_cell.length_b   1.000
_cell.length_c   1.000
_cell.angle_alpha   90.00
_cell.angle_beta   90.00
_cell.angle_gamma   90.00
#
_symmetry.space_group_name_H-M   'P 1'
#
loop_
_entity.id
_entity.type
_entity.pdbx_description
1 polymer ?
#
loop_
_entity_poly.entity_id
_entity_poly.type
_entity_poly.pdbx_seq_one_letter_code
_entity_poly.pdbx_strand_id
1 'polypeptide(L)' 'MNYCKPTSWSVPAASHSASAAKNIYRFWSNQQVEAGAIRSSHRDEVVKPARAAEVVLAIQDTTDLNASQMAGSDDDRGG' A
#
# COMPACT_ATOMS: atom_id res chain seq x y z
N MET A 1 22.13 -8.68 -9.20
CA MET A 1 20.89 -7.91 -8.93
C MET A 1 20.71 -7.81 -7.42
N ASN A 2 20.88 -6.62 -6.84
CA ASN A 2 20.57 -6.39 -5.42
C ASN A 2 19.07 -6.13 -5.30
N TYR A 3 18.32 -7.07 -4.75
CA TYR A 3 16.91 -6.86 -4.43
C TYR A 3 16.82 -6.09 -3.11
N CYS A 4 16.22 -4.89 -3.15
CA CYS A 4 15.85 -4.17 -1.94
C CYS A 4 14.72 -4.95 -1.27
N LYS A 5 15.00 -5.58 -0.12
CA LYS A 5 13.95 -6.24 0.67
C LYS A 5 13.06 -5.16 1.27
N PRO A 6 11.72 -5.26 1.18
CA PRO A 6 10.85 -4.38 1.92
C PRO A 6 11.11 -4.58 3.41
N THR A 7 11.52 -3.52 4.09
CA THR A 7 11.66 -3.53 5.55
C THR A 7 10.25 -3.51 6.15
N SER A 8 10.01 -4.34 7.17
CA SER A 8 8.76 -4.37 7.95
C SER A 8 8.62 -3.16 8.88
N TRP A 9 9.14 -2.00 8.47
CA TRP A 9 9.19 -0.80 9.26
C TRP A 9 7.86 -0.04 9.21
N SER A 10 7.53 0.61 10.33
CA SER A 10 6.44 1.57 10.36
C SER A 10 6.77 2.77 9.46
N VAL A 11 5.75 3.51 9.02
CA VAL A 11 5.94 4.71 8.19
C VAL A 11 6.94 5.68 8.81
N PRO A 12 6.87 6.05 10.11
CA PRO A 12 7.85 6.96 10.69
C PRO A 12 9.29 6.42 10.64
N ALA A 13 9.48 5.11 10.88
CA ALA A 13 10.80 4.48 10.83
C ALA A 13 11.36 4.44 9.40
N ALA A 14 10.52 4.26 8.39
CA ALA A 14 10.92 4.24 6.98
C ALA A 14 11.09 5.64 6.35
N SER A 15 10.50 6.69 6.94
CA SER A 15 10.42 8.01 6.30
C SER A 15 11.68 8.87 6.42
N HIS A 16 12.65 8.47 7.26
CA HIS A 16 13.89 9.19 7.57
C HIS A 16 13.74 10.64 8.08
N SER A 17 12.54 11.22 8.04
CA SER A 17 12.18 12.54 8.55
C SER A 17 10.70 12.62 8.92
N ALA A 18 10.36 13.50 9.85
CA ALA A 18 8.98 13.71 10.30
C ALA A 18 8.08 14.33 9.23
N SER A 19 8.63 15.21 8.38
CA SER A 19 7.90 15.84 7.28
C SER A 19 7.49 14.82 6.22
N ALA A 20 8.40 13.91 5.84
CA ALA A 20 8.10 12.82 4.92
C ALA A 20 7.00 11.90 5.48
N ALA A 21 7.09 11.51 6.76
CA ALA A 21 6.07 10.68 7.40
C ALA A 21 4.68 11.35 7.38
N LYS A 22 4.63 12.64 7.71
CA LYS A 22 3.38 13.43 7.68
C LYS A 22 2.79 13.50 6.27
N ASN A 23 3.62 13.67 5.25
CA ASN A 23 3.17 13.73 3.86
C ASN A 23 2.62 12.38 3.38
N ILE A 24 3.22 11.26 3.80
CA ILE A 24 2.71 9.91 3.48
C ILE A 24 1.32 9.70 4.08
N TYR A 25 1.12 10.03 5.35
CA TYR A 25 -0.21 9.92 5.96
C TYR A 25 -1.23 10.86 5.32
N ARG A 26 -0.82 12.07 4.90
CA ARG A 26 -1.67 12.99 4.13
C ARG A 26 -2.05 12.42 2.76
N PHE A 27 -1.12 11.75 2.09
CA PHE A 27 -1.41 11.10 0.82
C PHE A 27 -2.46 9.99 0.99
N TRP A 28 -2.33 9.13 2.02
CA TRP A 28 -3.29 8.05 2.27
C TRP A 28 -4.67 8.52 2.74
N SER A 29 -4.74 9.68 3.41
CA SER A 29 -6.01 10.28 3.84
C SER A 29 -6.65 11.22 2.81
N ASN A 30 -6.00 11.44 1.67
CA ASN A 30 -6.51 12.33 0.63
C ASN A 30 -7.66 11.68 -0.14
N GLN A 31 -8.86 12.24 -0.02
CA GLN A 31 -10.06 11.77 -0.73
C GLN A 31 -10.01 11.90 -2.25
N GLN A 32 -9.07 12.68 -2.80
CA GLN A 32 -8.86 12.73 -4.26
C GLN A 32 -7.95 11.59 -4.75
N VAL A 33 -7.30 10.86 -3.86
CA VAL A 33 -6.42 9.73 -4.19
C VAL A 33 -7.18 8.43 -3.99
N GLU A 34 -7.72 7.91 -5.08
CA GLU A 34 -8.47 6.65 -5.06
C GLU A 34 -7.54 5.43 -5.07
N ALA A 35 -7.78 4.47 -4.18
CA ALA A 35 -7.03 3.21 -4.16
C ALA A 35 -7.15 2.42 -5.48
N GLY A 36 -8.26 2.59 -6.22
CA GLY A 36 -8.44 2.05 -7.56
C GLY A 36 -7.44 2.62 -8.58
N ALA A 37 -7.15 3.92 -8.51
CA ALA A 37 -6.23 4.60 -9.41
C ALA A 37 -4.76 4.18 -9.18
N ILE A 38 -4.38 3.94 -7.92
CA ILE A 38 -3.06 3.40 -7.57
C ILE A 38 -2.89 2.00 -8.19
N ARG A 39 -3.90 1.13 -8.05
CA ARG A 39 -3.87 -0.24 -8.61
C ARG A 39 -3.89 -0.25 -10.13
N SER A 40 -4.67 0.62 -10.77
CA SER A 40 -4.76 0.67 -12.24
C SER A 40 -3.42 1.06 -12.86
N SER A 41 -2.72 2.05 -12.29
CA SER A 41 -1.39 2.42 -12.76
C SER A 41 -0.41 1.25 -12.72
N HIS A 42 -0.38 0.49 -11.62
CA HIS A 42 0.45 -0.71 -11.53
C HIS A 42 0.07 -1.77 -12.55
N ARG A 43 -1.23 -2.06 -12.71
CA ARG A 43 -1.73 -3.03 -13.70
C ARG A 43 -1.28 -2.65 -15.10
N ASP A 44 -1.37 -1.37 -15.47
CA ASP A 44 -1.02 -0.92 -16.80
C ASP A 44 0.48 -1.09 -17.07
N GLU A 45 1.35 -0.85 -16.07
CA GLU A 45 2.80 -1.14 -16.18
C GLU A 45 3.11 -2.63 -16.27
N VAL A 46 2.35 -3.50 -15.61
CA VAL A 46 2.52 -4.96 -15.71
C VAL A 46 2.04 -5.49 -17.07
N VAL A 47 0.97 -4.92 -17.62
CA VAL A 47 0.40 -5.35 -18.91
C VAL A 47 1.32 -5.02 -20.09
N LYS A 48 2.06 -3.90 -20.04
CA LYS A 48 2.98 -3.49 -21.11
C LYS A 48 3.98 -4.60 -21.51
N PRO A 49 4.83 -5.13 -20.60
CA PRO A 49 5.75 -6.22 -20.95
C PRO A 49 5.01 -7.54 -21.21
N ALA A 50 3.88 -7.80 -20.55
CA ALA A 50 3.11 -9.02 -20.76
C ALA A 50 2.60 -9.15 -22.22
N ARG A 51 2.29 -8.03 -22.88
CA ARG A 51 1.90 -8.02 -24.30
C ARG A 51 3.01 -8.44 -25.27
N ALA A 52 4.27 -8.31 -24.87
CA ALA A 52 5.41 -8.72 -25.67
C ALA A 52 5.86 -10.16 -25.38
N ALA A 53 5.27 -10.81 -24.37
CA ALA A 53 5.57 -12.21 -24.04
C ALA A 53 4.78 -13.16 -24.96
N GLU A 54 5.43 -14.23 -25.40
CA GLU A 54 4.80 -15.27 -26.22
C GLU A 54 3.75 -16.07 -25.41
N VAL A 55 4.02 -16.30 -24.13
CA VAL A 55 3.15 -17.04 -23.20
C VAL A 55 3.09 -16.30 -21.87
N VAL A 56 1.89 -16.21 -21.28
CA VAL A 56 1.66 -15.59 -19.98
C VAL A 56 0.98 -16.59 -19.04
N LEU A 57 1.54 -16.80 -17.85
CA LEU A 57 0.90 -17.53 -16.77
C LEU A 57 0.17 -16.54 -15.84
N ALA A 58 -1.16 -16.58 -15.85
CA ALA A 58 -1.98 -15.81 -14.93
C ALA A 58 -2.38 -16.69 -13.74
N ILE A 59 -1.89 -16.35 -12.55
CA ILE A 59 -2.24 -17.01 -11.29
C ILE A 59 -3.33 -16.19 -10.61
N GLN A 60 -4.42 -16.83 -10.20
CA GLN A 60 -5.52 -16.19 -9.47
C GLN A 60 -5.75 -16.95 -8.17
N ASP A 61 -5.84 -16.20 -7.09
CA ASP A 61 -6.15 -16.67 -5.75
C ASP A 61 -6.91 -15.57 -5.00
N THR A 62 -7.58 -15.90 -3.89
CA THR A 62 -8.30 -14.94 -3.05
C THR A 62 -7.76 -15.00 -1.63
N THR A 63 -7.47 -13.84 -1.05
CA THR A 63 -6.99 -13.72 0.33
C THR A 63 -7.71 -12.58 1.04
N ASP A 64 -8.11 -12.81 2.28
CA ASP A 64 -8.70 -11.79 3.15
C ASP A 64 -7.65 -11.10 4.00
N LEU A 65 -7.80 -9.79 4.21
CA LEU A 65 -6.96 -9.01 5.12
C LEU A 65 -7.68 -8.83 6.46
N ASN A 66 -7.15 -9.42 7.53
CA ASN A 66 -7.70 -9.27 8.88
C ASN A 66 -7.02 -8.11 9.63
N ALA A 67 -7.79 -7.05 9.92
CA ALA A 67 -7.34 -5.85 10.61
C ALA A 67 -7.84 -5.73 12.06
N SER A 68 -8.24 -6.84 12.70
CA SER A 68 -8.90 -6.85 14.02
C SER A 68 -8.13 -6.16 15.15
N GLN A 69 -6.83 -5.92 15.00
CA GLN A 69 -5.98 -5.27 16.00
C GLN A 69 -5.88 -3.74 15.85
N MET A 70 -6.48 -3.14 14.81
CA MET A 70 -6.41 -1.69 14.57
C MET A 70 -7.52 -0.88 15.28
N ALA A 71 -8.54 -1.55 15.83
CA ALA A 71 -9.60 -0.90 16.60
C ALA A 71 -9.17 -0.72 18.06
N GLY A 72 -8.52 0.40 18.37
CA GLY A 72 -8.28 0.87 19.73
C GLY A 72 -9.44 1.72 20.22
N SER A 73 -9.87 1.44 21.45
CA SER A 73 -11.03 1.93 22.20
C SER A 73 -11.20 3.47 22.25
N ASP A 74 -12.28 3.98 21.66
CA ASP A 74 -12.81 5.32 21.92
C ASP A 74 -13.89 5.25 23.03
N ASP A 75 -13.49 4.82 24.24
CA ASP A 75 -14.36 4.89 25.43
C ASP A 75 -13.54 5.33 26.64
N ASP A 76 -13.21 6.63 26.72
CA ASP A 76 -13.05 7.33 28.00
C ASP A 76 -13.03 8.87 27.81
N ARG A 77 -14.21 9.49 27.84
CA ARG A 77 -14.38 10.93 28.17
C ARG A 77 -15.64 11.09 29.02
N GLY A 78 -15.58 10.60 30.25
CA GLY A 78 -16.53 10.94 31.31
C GLY A 78 -15.77 11.32 32.58
N GLY A 79 -15.77 12.61 32.92
CA GLY A 79 -15.16 13.15 34.14
C GLY A 79 -14.86 14.64 34.04
#